data_AF-A0A838S7W8-F1
#
_entry.id   AF-A0A838S7W8-F1
#
_cell.length_a   1.000
_cell.length_b   1.000
_cell.length_c   1.000
_cell.angle_alpha   90.00
_cell.angle_beta   90.00
_cell.angle_gamma   90.00
#
_symmetry.space_group_name_H-M   'P 1'
#
loop_
_entity.id
_entity.type
_entity.pdbx_description
1 polymer ?
#
loop_
_entity_poly.entity_id
_entity_poly.type
_entity_poly.pdbx_seq_one_letter_code
_entity_poly.pdbx_strand_id
1 'polypeptide(L)'
;MDENQRFRRALKNPMVATGLCLLAGFAVYANIVDTASDAPGIISVGLNRLLSAPTLPPPTSAGRPHDDEAGLWIEHSSRDPFAPIVVASQAPSDSPSMTGVQTGEPPLTKNEFTLKAIAVEGEQRSAVINRTVVYEGEMINGHQVMSIQPKGVLLRHQGRTQWLTFPEKATS
;
A
#
# COMPACT_ATOMS: atom_id res chain seq x y z
N MET A 1 -32.15 32.87 4.34
CA MET A 1 -32.89 31.61 4.57
C MET A 1 -31.95 30.49 4.13
N ASP A 2 -31.44 29.70 5.07
CA ASP A 2 -30.34 28.77 4.80
C ASP A 2 -30.78 27.55 3.99
N GLU A 3 -30.28 27.43 2.77
CA GLU A 3 -30.58 26.32 1.85
C GLU A 3 -30.24 24.96 2.47
N ASN A 4 -29.18 24.91 3.27
CA ASN A 4 -28.77 23.74 4.04
C ASN A 4 -29.85 23.20 5.00
N GLN A 5 -30.73 24.06 5.53
CA GLN A 5 -31.83 23.60 6.39
C GLN A 5 -32.98 22.99 5.58
N ARG A 6 -33.20 23.42 4.33
CA ARG A 6 -34.24 22.87 3.44
C ARG A 6 -33.90 21.45 3.02
N PHE A 7 -32.64 21.19 2.64
CA PHE A 7 -32.19 19.84 2.26
C PHE A 7 -32.30 18.84 3.42
N ARG A 8 -31.90 19.24 4.63
CA ARG A 8 -32.00 18.38 5.82
C ARG A 8 -33.45 18.05 6.19
N ARG A 9 -34.42 18.91 5.89
CA ARG A 9 -35.85 18.61 6.08
C ARG A 9 -36.38 17.66 5.02
N ALA A 10 -35.96 17.81 3.75
CA ALA A 10 -36.39 16.93 2.66
C ALA A 10 -35.96 15.46 2.89
N LEU A 11 -34.77 15.24 3.45
CA LEU A 11 -34.26 13.90 3.76
C LEU A 11 -34.93 13.21 4.95
N LYS A 12 -35.72 13.93 5.76
CA LYS A 12 -36.52 13.31 6.84
C LYS A 12 -37.77 12.61 6.32
N ASN A 13 -38.15 12.85 5.06
CA ASN A 13 -39.27 12.14 4.46
C ASN A 13 -38.79 10.77 3.93
N PRO A 14 -39.31 9.65 4.47
CA PRO A 14 -38.87 8.31 4.06
C PRO A 14 -39.12 8.03 2.57
N MET A 15 -40.14 8.65 1.96
CA MET A 15 -40.39 8.53 0.52
C MET A 15 -39.24 9.12 -0.31
N VAL A 16 -38.70 10.26 0.11
CA VAL A 16 -37.59 10.94 -0.59
C VAL A 16 -36.31 10.14 -0.46
N ALA A 17 -35.99 9.65 0.74
CA ALA A 17 -34.82 8.81 0.97
C ALA A 17 -34.87 7.51 0.16
N THR A 18 -36.05 6.86 0.12
CA THR A 18 -36.24 5.61 -0.63
C THR A 18 -36.13 5.85 -2.14
N GLY A 19 -36.74 6.92 -2.66
CA GLY A 19 -36.60 7.29 -4.07
C GLY A 19 -35.16 7.58 -4.48
N LEU A 20 -34.41 8.29 -3.63
CA LEU A 20 -33.01 8.60 -3.88
C LEU A 20 -32.12 7.35 -3.83
N CYS A 21 -32.41 6.42 -2.92
CA CYS A 21 -31.73 5.13 -2.85
C CYS A 21 -32.00 4.25 -4.08
N LEU A 22 -33.25 4.22 -4.57
CA LEU A 22 -33.60 3.47 -5.78
C LEU A 22 -32.97 4.07 -7.03
N LEU A 23 -32.95 5.40 -7.16
CA LEU A 23 -32.28 6.08 -8.27
C LEU A 23 -30.76 5.81 -8.27
N ALA A 24 -30.13 5.86 -7.10
CA ALA A 24 -28.70 5.53 -6.97
C ALA A 24 -28.43 4.07 -7.35
N GLY A 25 -29.26 3.14 -6.88
CA GLY A 25 -29.17 1.72 -7.25
C GLY A 25 -29.36 1.49 -8.75
N PHE A 26 -30.34 2.16 -9.38
CA PHE A 26 -30.59 2.06 -10.81
C PHE A 26 -29.44 2.63 -11.65
N ALA A 27 -28.85 3.76 -11.25
CA ALA A 27 -27.70 4.34 -11.93
C ALA A 27 -26.47 3.42 -11.90
N VAL A 28 -26.21 2.77 -10.76
CA VAL A 28 -25.14 1.76 -10.64
C VAL A 28 -25.45 0.53 -11.50
N TYR A 29 -26.70 0.05 -11.49
CA TYR A 29 -27.11 -1.11 -12.27
C TYR A 29 -27.01 -0.86 -13.78
N ALA A 30 -27.47 0.29 -14.27
CA ALA A 30 -27.35 0.66 -15.68
C ALA A 30 -25.88 0.71 -16.12
N ASN A 31 -25.00 1.28 -15.31
CA ASN A 31 -23.56 1.33 -15.61
C ASN A 31 -22.94 -0.08 -15.71
N ILE A 32 -23.36 -1.02 -14.85
CA ILE A 32 -22.89 -2.41 -14.88
C ILE A 32 -23.44 -3.17 -16.10
N VAL A 33 -24.72 -2.98 -16.43
CA VAL A 33 -25.35 -3.68 -17.56
C VAL A 33 -24.85 -3.15 -18.91
N ASP A 34 -24.65 -1.84 -19.05
CA ASP A 34 -24.04 -1.28 -20.26
C ASP A 34 -22.60 -1.78 -20.45
N THR A 35 -21.84 -1.99 -19.37
CA THR A 35 -20.52 -2.65 -19.48
C THR A 35 -20.57 -4.14 -19.81
N ALA A 36 -21.71 -4.80 -19.63
CA ALA A 36 -21.87 -6.22 -19.90
C ALA A 36 -22.48 -6.52 -21.28
N SER A 37 -23.12 -5.53 -21.93
CA SER A 37 -23.86 -5.74 -23.18
C SER A 37 -23.01 -5.58 -24.45
N ASP A 38 -21.83 -4.95 -24.38
CA ASP A 38 -20.93 -4.83 -25.54
C ASP A 38 -19.68 -5.72 -25.38
N ALA A 39 -19.75 -6.87 -26.06
CA ALA A 39 -18.67 -7.76 -26.49
C ALA A 39 -18.10 -8.82 -25.51
N PRO A 40 -17.90 -10.08 -25.99
CA PRO A 40 -17.12 -11.08 -25.30
C PRO A 40 -15.63 -10.82 -25.54
N GLY A 41 -14.94 -10.35 -24.51
CA GLY A 41 -13.49 -10.32 -24.46
C GLY A 41 -12.90 -8.91 -24.44
N ILE A 42 -12.11 -8.69 -23.40
CA ILE A 42 -10.98 -7.75 -23.32
C ILE A 42 -11.31 -6.29 -22.93
N ILE A 43 -11.12 -6.07 -21.62
CA ILE A 43 -10.42 -4.95 -20.92
C ILE A 43 -11.13 -3.58 -20.77
N SER A 44 -10.93 -3.03 -19.57
CA SER A 44 -10.62 -1.61 -19.25
C SER A 44 -11.66 -0.86 -18.43
N VAL A 45 -11.61 -0.98 -17.10
CA VAL A 45 -12.15 0.07 -16.22
C VAL A 45 -11.04 1.10 -15.96
N GLY A 46 -10.82 1.94 -16.96
CA GLY A 46 -10.11 3.20 -16.78
C GLY A 46 -11.02 4.21 -16.05
N LEU A 47 -10.93 4.28 -14.73
CA LEU A 47 -11.52 5.37 -13.92
C LEU A 47 -10.60 6.60 -13.87
N ASN A 48 -10.09 7.03 -15.02
CA ASN A 48 -9.36 8.29 -15.16
C ASN A 48 -9.98 9.14 -16.27
N ARG A 49 -11.18 9.74 -16.03
CA ARG A 49 -11.56 10.98 -16.75
C ARG A 49 -12.78 11.74 -16.21
N LEU A 50 -12.80 12.07 -14.92
CA LEU A 50 -13.53 13.26 -14.44
C LEU A 50 -12.76 13.93 -13.29
N LEU A 51 -11.54 14.39 -13.59
CA LEU A 51 -10.90 15.46 -12.83
C LEU A 51 -10.63 16.60 -13.80
N SER A 52 -11.67 17.43 -13.99
CA SER A 52 -11.45 18.83 -14.34
C SER A 52 -10.44 19.37 -13.34
N ALA A 53 -9.29 19.84 -13.84
CA ALA A 53 -8.30 20.51 -13.03
C ALA A 53 -8.98 21.62 -12.22
N PRO A 54 -8.77 21.71 -10.90
CA PRO A 54 -9.12 22.92 -10.18
C PRO A 54 -8.13 23.99 -10.65
N THR A 55 -8.59 24.85 -11.57
CA THR A 55 -7.94 26.11 -11.86
C THR A 55 -7.84 26.89 -10.55
N LEU A 56 -6.62 26.97 -10.02
CA LEU A 56 -6.27 27.76 -8.84
C LEU A 56 -6.81 29.18 -9.01
N PRO A 57 -7.63 29.71 -8.09
CA PRO A 57 -7.85 31.15 -8.05
C PRO A 57 -6.52 31.84 -7.70
N PRO A 58 -6.21 32.99 -8.31
CA PRO A 58 -5.01 33.75 -7.97
C PRO A 58 -5.03 34.13 -6.48
N PRO A 59 -3.86 34.12 -5.79
CA PRO A 59 -3.78 34.52 -4.39
C PRO A 59 -4.19 35.99 -4.27
N THR A 60 -5.39 36.22 -3.74
CA THR A 60 -5.80 37.55 -3.33
C THR A 60 -5.10 37.83 -2.01
N SER A 61 -4.03 38.61 -2.08
CA SER A 61 -3.42 39.28 -0.93
C SER A 61 -4.46 40.23 -0.35
N ALA A 62 -5.12 39.81 0.73
CA ALA A 62 -5.91 40.66 1.59
C ALA A 62 -5.81 40.12 3.01
N GLY A 63 -5.10 40.87 3.85
CA GLY A 63 -4.64 40.41 5.15
C GLY A 63 -5.73 40.20 6.19
N ARG A 64 -5.42 39.31 7.13
CA ARG A 64 -5.54 39.60 8.57
C ARG A 64 -4.71 38.58 9.37
N PRO A 65 -4.04 39.00 10.45
CA PRO A 65 -3.18 38.16 11.25
C PRO A 65 -4.03 37.37 12.25
N HIS A 66 -3.78 36.07 12.38
CA HIS A 66 -4.35 35.28 13.46
C HIS A 66 -3.29 34.27 13.94
N ASP A 67 -2.58 34.71 14.98
CA ASP A 67 -2.04 33.98 16.12
C ASP A 67 -1.11 32.77 15.87
N ASP A 68 0.16 33.06 15.60
CA ASP A 68 1.36 32.88 16.46
C ASP A 68 1.41 31.79 17.57
N GLU A 69 0.54 30.77 17.60
CA GLU A 69 0.57 29.75 18.67
C GLU A 69 0.48 28.29 18.15
N ALA A 70 1.27 27.98 17.11
CA ALA A 70 1.47 26.59 16.67
C ALA A 70 2.96 26.22 16.45
N GLY A 71 3.89 27.16 16.75
CA GLY A 71 5.31 27.04 16.40
C GLY A 71 6.24 26.41 17.46
N LEU A 72 5.78 26.14 18.68
CA LEU A 72 6.67 25.81 19.81
C LEU A 72 6.99 24.32 20.03
N TRP A 73 6.57 23.41 19.13
CA TRP A 73 6.80 21.96 19.31
C TRP A 73 8.08 21.42 18.66
N ILE A 74 8.92 22.26 18.03
CA ILE A 74 10.05 21.78 17.22
C ILE A 74 11.35 22.56 17.47
N GLU A 75 11.64 22.98 18.71
CA GLU A 75 12.89 23.72 18.95
C GLU A 75 14.03 22.90 19.59
N HIS A 76 13.79 21.68 20.09
CA HIS A 76 14.86 20.88 20.72
C HIS A 76 14.82 19.36 20.47
N SER A 77 14.57 18.92 19.22
CA SER A 77 14.76 17.50 18.86
C SER A 77 15.80 17.35 17.75
N SER A 78 17.07 17.59 18.08
CA SER A 78 18.22 17.18 17.25
C SER A 78 18.48 15.66 17.30
N ARG A 79 17.48 14.87 17.69
CA ARG A 79 17.55 13.42 17.83
C ARG A 79 16.71 12.80 16.73
N ASP A 80 17.36 12.00 15.90
CA ASP A 80 16.70 11.18 14.89
C ASP A 80 15.74 10.20 15.59
N PRO A 81 14.42 10.29 15.35
CA PRO A 81 13.43 9.42 15.98
C PRO A 81 13.55 7.95 15.55
N PHE A 82 14.37 7.65 14.54
CA PHE A 82 14.63 6.31 14.05
C PHE A 82 16.04 5.79 14.39
N ALA A 83 16.85 6.55 15.12
CA ALA A 83 18.15 6.06 15.57
C ALA A 83 17.95 4.96 16.64
N PRO A 84 18.54 3.76 16.45
CA PRO A 84 18.46 2.70 17.46
C PRO A 84 19.03 3.20 18.79
N ILE A 85 18.30 2.94 19.90
CA ILE A 85 18.74 3.28 21.26
C ILE A 85 19.90 2.35 21.61
N VAL A 86 21.12 2.74 21.23
CA VAL A 86 22.33 2.03 21.65
C VAL A 86 22.63 2.46 23.08
N VAL A 87 22.19 1.66 24.04
CA VAL A 87 22.67 1.76 25.43
C VAL A 87 24.12 1.29 25.43
N ALA A 88 25.05 2.23 25.25
CA ALA A 88 26.47 1.97 25.37
C ALA A 88 26.82 1.74 26.85
N SER A 89 26.77 0.48 27.29
CA SER A 89 27.46 0.06 28.51
C SER A 89 28.94 -0.11 28.17
N GLN A 90 29.76 0.86 28.57
CA GLN A 90 31.21 0.74 28.53
C GLN A 90 31.66 -0.33 29.52
N ALA A 91 32.33 -1.37 29.03
CA ALA A 91 33.23 -2.20 29.82
C ALA A 91 34.56 -2.31 29.07
N PRO A 92 35.70 -1.94 29.68
CA PRO A 92 37.02 -2.16 29.11
C PRO A 92 37.61 -3.48 29.63
N SER A 93 38.20 -4.29 28.73
CA SER A 93 39.51 -4.94 28.91
C SER A 93 39.82 -5.92 27.78
N ASP A 94 40.97 -5.69 27.13
CA ASP A 94 42.14 -6.60 26.95
C ASP A 94 41.84 -8.10 26.74
N SER A 95 42.42 -8.85 25.80
CA SER A 95 43.68 -8.78 25.03
C SER A 95 43.70 -9.97 24.02
N PRO A 96 44.76 -10.18 23.21
CA PRO A 96 44.68 -10.78 21.87
C PRO A 96 45.12 -12.26 21.80
N SER A 97 44.66 -13.01 20.77
CA SER A 97 45.50 -14.01 20.07
C SER A 97 44.79 -14.77 18.94
N MET A 98 45.42 -14.70 17.77
CA MET A 98 45.82 -15.78 16.87
C MET A 98 44.76 -16.69 16.20
N THR A 99 44.90 -16.71 14.87
CA THR A 99 44.76 -17.85 13.95
C THR A 99 43.42 -18.53 13.81
N GLY A 100 42.78 -18.25 12.68
CA GLY A 100 41.77 -19.09 12.08
C GLY A 100 41.51 -18.64 10.65
N VAL A 101 42.41 -18.95 9.72
CA VAL A 101 42.07 -18.98 8.29
C VAL A 101 41.06 -20.11 8.11
N GLN A 102 39.78 -19.79 8.31
CA GLN A 102 38.70 -20.62 7.84
C GLN A 102 38.48 -20.26 6.38
N THR A 103 39.03 -21.08 5.50
CA THR A 103 38.52 -21.30 4.15
C THR A 103 37.12 -21.92 4.30
N GLY A 104 36.18 -21.13 4.78
CA GLY A 104 34.76 -21.43 4.71
C GLY A 104 34.30 -20.98 3.35
N GLU A 105 34.15 -21.94 2.44
CA GLU A 105 33.32 -21.80 1.25
C GLU A 105 32.07 -20.99 1.63
N PRO A 106 31.78 -19.83 1.01
CA PRO A 106 30.59 -19.07 1.36
C PRO A 106 29.41 -20.02 1.15
N PRO A 107 28.58 -20.27 2.17
CA PRO A 107 27.46 -21.18 2.02
C PRO A 107 26.65 -20.65 0.85
N LEU A 108 26.57 -21.46 -0.21
CA LEU A 108 25.80 -21.19 -1.41
C LEU A 108 24.43 -20.73 -0.93
N THR A 109 24.21 -19.41 -0.93
CA THR A 109 23.06 -18.80 -0.29
C THR A 109 21.85 -19.36 -0.99
N LYS A 110 21.19 -20.35 -0.36
CA LYS A 110 19.81 -20.70 -0.68
C LYS A 110 19.09 -19.37 -0.57
N ASN A 111 18.76 -18.79 -1.71
CA ASN A 111 17.99 -17.55 -1.79
C ASN A 111 16.62 -17.87 -1.21
N GLU A 112 16.52 -17.81 0.11
CA GLU A 112 15.34 -18.11 0.87
C GLU A 112 14.44 -16.90 0.73
N PHE A 113 13.59 -16.94 -0.28
CA PHE A 113 12.49 -16.00 -0.37
C PHE A 113 11.62 -16.18 0.87
N THR A 114 11.41 -15.09 1.59
CA THR A 114 10.47 -15.03 2.70
C THR A 114 9.29 -14.17 2.28
N LEU A 115 8.13 -14.79 2.14
CA LEU A 115 6.88 -14.10 1.90
C LEU A 115 6.36 -13.50 3.21
N LYS A 116 6.20 -12.18 3.24
CA LYS A 116 5.75 -11.46 4.44
C LYS A 116 4.29 -11.05 4.38
N ALA A 117 3.82 -10.62 3.22
CA ALA A 117 2.46 -10.12 3.03
C ALA A 117 2.01 -10.32 1.58
N ILE A 118 0.70 -10.40 1.40
CA ILE A 118 0.03 -10.37 0.10
C ILE A 118 -1.13 -9.39 0.23
N ALA A 119 -1.26 -8.49 -0.73
CA ALA A 119 -2.40 -7.60 -0.88
C ALA A 119 -3.10 -7.88 -2.20
N VAL A 120 -4.42 -8.08 -2.13
CA VAL A 120 -5.29 -8.31 -3.29
C VAL A 120 -6.37 -7.24 -3.24
N GLU A 121 -6.31 -6.29 -4.16
CA GLU A 121 -7.26 -5.17 -4.27
C GLU A 121 -7.84 -5.15 -5.69
N GLY A 122 -9.05 -5.70 -5.84
CA GLY A 122 -9.68 -5.88 -7.15
C GLY A 122 -8.84 -6.78 -8.06
N GLU A 123 -8.42 -6.25 -9.20
CA GLU A 123 -7.53 -6.93 -10.14
C GLU A 123 -6.04 -6.75 -9.80
N GLN A 124 -5.70 -5.79 -8.95
CA GLN A 124 -4.31 -5.54 -8.59
C GLN A 124 -3.87 -6.48 -7.46
N ARG A 125 -2.74 -7.13 -7.68
CA ARG A 125 -2.14 -8.06 -6.72
C ARG A 125 -0.70 -7.68 -6.50
N SER A 126 -0.32 -7.57 -5.24
CA SER A 126 1.06 -7.30 -4.83
C SER A 126 1.46 -8.23 -3.69
N ALA A 127 2.75 -8.55 -3.63
CA ALA A 127 3.32 -9.37 -2.59
C ALA A 127 4.57 -8.70 -2.03
N VAL A 128 4.81 -8.88 -0.73
CA VAL A 128 6.04 -8.41 -0.08
C VAL A 128 6.96 -9.60 0.12
N ILE A 129 7.99 -9.69 -0.72
CA ILE A 129 9.01 -10.75 -0.70
C ILE A 129 10.34 -10.13 -0.30
N ASN A 130 10.98 -10.64 0.75
CA ASN A 130 12.28 -10.13 1.23
C ASN A 130 12.31 -8.60 1.48
N ARG A 131 11.19 -8.02 1.94
CA ARG A 131 10.98 -6.57 2.17
C ARG A 131 10.81 -5.73 0.89
N THR A 132 10.76 -6.36 -0.28
CA THR A 132 10.46 -5.70 -1.55
C THR A 132 9.01 -5.96 -1.93
N VAL A 133 8.29 -4.91 -2.31
CA VAL A 133 6.96 -5.04 -2.91
C VAL A 133 7.16 -5.44 -4.37
N VAL A 134 6.50 -6.52 -4.78
CA VAL A 134 6.54 -7.02 -6.15
C VAL A 134 5.14 -7.27 -6.70
N TYR A 135 5.00 -7.13 -8.02
CA TYR A 135 3.78 -7.34 -8.78
C TYR A 135 3.90 -8.55 -9.73
N GLU A 136 2.78 -9.01 -10.27
CA GLU A 136 2.79 -10.07 -11.30
C GLU A 136 3.58 -9.62 -12.54
N GLY A 137 4.43 -10.49 -13.05
CA GLY A 137 5.33 -10.25 -14.19
C GLY A 137 6.72 -9.71 -13.80
N GLU A 138 6.89 -9.17 -12.59
CA GLU A 138 8.16 -8.59 -12.16
C GLU A 138 9.23 -9.63 -11.85
N MET A 139 10.49 -9.20 -11.87
CA MET A 139 11.66 -10.03 -11.61
C MET A 139 12.27 -9.70 -10.24
N ILE A 140 12.46 -10.71 -9.39
CA ILE A 140 13.13 -10.58 -8.09
C ILE A 140 14.19 -11.66 -7.93
N ASN A 141 15.45 -11.26 -7.75
CA ASN A 141 16.60 -12.17 -7.63
C ASN A 141 16.63 -13.26 -8.74
N GLY A 142 16.37 -12.85 -9.98
CA GLY A 142 16.30 -13.75 -11.15
C GLY A 142 15.01 -14.56 -11.29
N HIS A 143 14.09 -14.51 -10.32
CA HIS A 143 12.81 -15.22 -10.36
C HIS A 143 11.71 -14.31 -10.90
N GLN A 144 10.94 -14.77 -11.88
CA GLN A 144 9.76 -14.08 -12.37
C GLN A 144 8.55 -14.39 -11.49
N VAL A 145 7.84 -13.36 -11.05
CA VAL A 145 6.57 -13.50 -10.35
C VAL A 145 5.49 -13.85 -11.39
N MET A 146 4.99 -15.08 -11.37
CA MET A 146 4.01 -15.55 -12.35
C MET A 146 2.57 -15.28 -11.93
N SER A 147 2.25 -15.54 -10.66
CA SER A 147 0.92 -15.32 -10.11
C SER A 147 0.99 -15.09 -8.61
N ILE A 148 0.24 -14.10 -8.15
CA ILE A 148 0.06 -13.79 -6.74
C ILE A 148 -1.35 -14.25 -6.34
N GLN A 149 -1.44 -15.14 -5.36
CA GLN A 149 -2.70 -15.66 -4.84
C GLN A 149 -2.79 -15.42 -3.34
N PRO A 150 -3.99 -15.40 -2.73
CA PRO A 150 -4.12 -15.20 -1.29
C PRO A 150 -3.33 -16.20 -0.43
N LYS A 151 -3.06 -17.41 -0.97
CA LYS A 151 -2.31 -18.47 -0.27
C LYS A 151 -0.80 -18.40 -0.47
N GLY A 152 -0.31 -17.67 -1.47
CA GLY A 152 1.10 -17.71 -1.84
C GLY A 152 1.40 -17.11 -3.21
N VAL A 153 2.67 -17.16 -3.58
CA VAL A 153 3.18 -16.58 -4.83
C VAL A 153 3.84 -17.68 -5.66
N LEU A 154 3.47 -17.79 -6.93
CA LEU A 154 4.15 -18.67 -7.89
C LEU A 154 5.31 -17.93 -8.53
N LEU A 155 6.52 -18.42 -8.33
CA LEU A 155 7.75 -17.90 -8.92
C LEU A 155 8.24 -18.83 -10.03
N ARG A 156 8.92 -18.28 -11.04
CA ARG A 156 9.59 -19.05 -12.10
C ARG A 156 11.05 -18.65 -12.23
N HIS A 157 11.95 -19.62 -12.23
CA HIS A 157 13.39 -19.40 -12.44
C HIS A 157 13.95 -20.49 -13.34
N GLN A 158 14.59 -20.08 -14.45
CA GLN A 158 15.22 -20.99 -15.40
C GLN A 158 14.30 -22.15 -15.85
N GLY A 159 13.03 -21.83 -16.11
CA GLY A 159 12.02 -22.80 -16.54
C GLY A 159 11.39 -23.64 -15.42
N ARG A 160 11.92 -23.60 -14.20
CA ARG A 160 11.31 -24.27 -13.03
C ARG A 160 10.36 -23.33 -12.31
N THR A 161 9.26 -23.87 -11.81
CA THR A 161 8.29 -23.13 -10.99
C THR A 161 8.46 -23.50 -9.52
N GLN A 162 8.30 -22.51 -8.64
CA GLN A 162 8.38 -22.66 -7.19
C GLN A 162 7.19 -21.97 -6.55
N TRP A 163 6.50 -22.67 -5.65
CA TRP A 163 5.40 -22.11 -4.88
C TRP A 163 5.95 -21.55 -3.56
N LEU A 164 5.73 -20.26 -3.32
CA LEU A 164 6.18 -19.56 -2.12
C LEU A 164 4.98 -19.32 -1.19
N THR A 165 5.05 -19.89 0.01
CA THR A 165 4.02 -19.74 1.05
C THR A 165 4.51 -18.89 2.21
N PHE A 166 3.59 -18.47 3.07
CA PHE A 166 3.96 -17.84 4.34
C PHE A 166 4.79 -18.80 5.21
N PRO A 167 5.75 -18.28 5.98
CA PRO A 167 6.48 -19.09 6.94
C PRO A 167 5.50 -19.66 7.96
N GLU A 168 5.48 -20.99 8.12
CA GLU A 168 4.76 -21.63 9.21
C GLU A 168 5.41 -21.17 10.51
N LYS A 169 4.65 -20.44 11.34
CA LYS A 169 5.13 -20.11 12.69
C LYS A 169 5.32 -21.44 13.41
N ALA A 170 6.57 -21.79 13.71
CA ALA A 170 6.86 -22.85 14.65
C ALA A 170 6.20 -22.47 15.97
N THR A 171 5.08 -23.11 16.29
CA THR A 171 4.48 -23.07 17.63
C THR A 171 5.46 -23.75 18.56
N SER A 172 6.29 -22.94 19.23
CA SER A 172 7.20 -23.37 20.29
C SER A 172 6.55 -23.24 21.64
#